data_AF-A0A4R6L4L9-F1
#
_entry.id   AF-A0A4R6L4L9-F1
#
_cell.length_a   1.000
_cell.length_b   1.000
_cell.length_c   1.000
_cell.angle_alpha   90.00
_cell.angle_beta   90.00
_cell.angle_gamma   90.00
#
_symmetry.space_group_name_H-M   'P 1'
#
loop_
_entity.id
_entity.type
_entity.pdbx_description
1 polymer ?
#
loop_
_entity_poly.entity_id
_entity_poly.type
_entity_poly.pdbx_seq_one_letter_code
_entity_poly.pdbx_strand_id
1 'polypeptide(L)' 'MKAILNKIKDYFKKRKQRKEARKATFLRAKRNYEALINELRLIQEKKSKLSRREREIVVMQIKYLISKGHIVVNK' A
#
# COMPACT_ATOMS: atom_id res chain seq x y z
N MET A 1 -30.95 -23.14 -20.80
CA MET A 1 -29.57 -23.62 -20.49
C MET A 1 -28.45 -22.63 -20.85
N LYS A 2 -28.33 -22.13 -22.10
CA LYS A 2 -27.24 -21.20 -22.51
C LYS A 2 -27.12 -19.93 -21.65
N ALA A 3 -28.24 -19.29 -21.29
CA ALA A 3 -28.24 -18.08 -20.47
C ALA A 3 -27.66 -18.30 -19.05
N ILE A 4 -27.91 -19.48 -18.45
CA ILE A 4 -27.39 -19.84 -17.13
C ILE A 4 -25.87 -20.06 -17.22
N LEU A 5 -25.42 -20.78 -18.24
CA LEU A 5 -23.99 -20.98 -18.53
C LEU A 5 -23.24 -19.66 -18.74
N ASN A 6 -23.83 -18.70 -19.44
CA ASN A 6 -23.24 -17.37 -19.63
C ASN A 6 -23.13 -16.60 -18.32
N LYS A 7 -24.19 -16.62 -17.48
CA LYS A 7 -24.16 -16.00 -16.14
C LYS A 7 -23.05 -16.58 -15.25
N ILE A 8 -22.85 -17.90 -15.29
CA ILE A 8 -21.78 -18.57 -14.54
C ILE A 8 -20.40 -18.12 -15.04
N LYS A 9 -20.18 -18.09 -16.37
CA LYS A 9 -18.92 -17.60 -16.95
C LYS A 9 -18.63 -16.15 -16.57
N ASP A 10 -19.64 -15.28 -16.62
CA ASP A 10 -19.52 -13.87 -16.24
C ASP A 10 -19.19 -13.69 -14.76
N TYR A 11 -19.79 -14.51 -13.88
CA TYR A 11 -19.47 -14.52 -12.46
C TYR A 11 -17.98 -14.81 -12.22
N PHE A 12 -17.44 -15.87 -12.86
CA PHE A 12 -16.02 -16.22 -12.72
C PHE A 12 -15.09 -15.16 -13.32
N LYS A 13 -15.45 -14.57 -14.46
CA LYS A 13 -14.72 -13.45 -15.07
C LYS A 13 -14.65 -12.25 -14.10
N LYS A 14 -15.79 -11.84 -13.55
CA LYS A 14 -15.86 -10.75 -12.54
C LYS A 14 -15.08 -11.10 -11.27
N ARG A 15 -15.13 -12.36 -10.81
CA ARG A 15 -14.36 -12.82 -9.65
C ARG A 15 -12.85 -12.71 -9.89
N LYS A 16 -12.37 -13.11 -11.08
CA LYS A 16 -10.95 -12.99 -11.46
C LYS A 16 -10.51 -11.52 -11.47
N GLN A 17 -11.29 -10.65 -12.12
CA GLN A 17 -11.01 -9.20 -12.16
C GLN A 17 -10.94 -8.58 -10.76
N ARG A 18 -11.87 -8.92 -9.86
CA ARG A 18 -11.84 -8.44 -8.46
C ARG A 18 -10.58 -8.92 -7.72
N LYS A 19 -10.14 -10.16 -7.95
CA LYS A 19 -8.93 -10.71 -7.33
C LYS A 19 -7.68 -9.95 -7.82
N GLU A 20 -7.59 -9.68 -9.11
CA GLU A 20 -6.49 -8.91 -9.71
C GLU A 20 -6.47 -7.46 -9.20
N ALA A 21 -7.63 -6.80 -9.14
CA ALA A 21 -7.74 -5.45 -8.59
C ALA A 21 -7.30 -5.38 -7.12
N ARG A 22 -7.71 -6.33 -6.28
CA ARG A 22 -7.26 -6.43 -4.89
C ARG A 22 -5.75 -6.62 -4.80
N LYS A 23 -5.16 -7.49 -5.64
CA LYS A 23 -3.71 -7.70 -5.70
C LYS A 23 -2.98 -6.42 -6.09
N ALA A 24 -3.47 -5.69 -7.08
CA ALA A 24 -2.89 -4.43 -7.52
C ALA A 24 -2.96 -3.35 -6.42
N THR A 25 -4.09 -3.24 -5.72
CA THR A 25 -4.23 -2.32 -4.58
C THR A 25 -3.29 -2.68 -3.44
N PHE A 26 -3.18 -3.96 -3.09
CA PHE A 26 -2.22 -4.41 -2.09
C PHE A 26 -0.77 -4.08 -2.47
N LEU A 27 -0.36 -4.35 -3.72
CA LEU A 27 0.98 -4.03 -4.20
C LEU A 27 1.28 -2.53 -4.18
N ARG A 28 0.30 -1.70 -4.53
CA ARG A 28 0.43 -0.23 -4.44
C ARG A 28 0.61 0.22 -2.99
N ALA A 29 -0.22 -0.27 -2.07
CA ALA A 29 -0.09 0.04 -0.66
C ALA A 29 1.29 -0.37 -0.11
N LYS A 30 1.74 -1.59 -0.44
CA LYS A 30 3.06 -2.09 -0.05
C LYS A 30 4.19 -1.16 -0.54
N ARG A 31 4.20 -0.80 -1.82
CA ARG A 31 5.22 0.10 -2.39
C ARG A 31 5.22 1.47 -1.72
N ASN A 32 4.04 2.01 -1.40
CA ASN A 32 3.93 3.29 -0.71
C ASN A 32 4.53 3.22 0.71
N TYR A 33 4.28 2.13 1.44
CA TYR A 33 4.87 1.92 2.77
C TYR A 33 6.40 1.76 2.69
N GLU A 34 6.89 0.97 1.72
CA GLU A 34 8.33 0.81 1.49
C GLU A 34 9.00 2.16 1.16
N ALA A 35 8.37 2.99 0.33
CA ALA A 35 8.88 4.33 0.01
C ALA A 35 8.95 5.24 1.25
N LEU A 36 7.90 5.26 2.09
CA LEU A 36 7.90 6.04 3.32
C LEU A 36 9.00 5.56 4.29
N ILE A 37 9.12 4.25 4.50
CA ILE A 37 10.14 3.67 5.40
C ILE A 37 11.55 4.01 4.90
N ASN A 38 11.79 3.87 3.59
CA ASN A 38 13.08 4.24 3.00
C ASN A 38 13.38 5.73 3.17
N GLU A 39 12.38 6.59 2.95
CA GLU A 39 12.58 8.02 3.12
C GLU A 39 12.88 8.38 4.59
N LEU A 40 12.20 7.76 5.54
CA LEU A 40 12.51 7.93 6.97
C LEU A 40 13.95 7.52 7.28
N ARG A 41 14.42 6.41 6.71
CA ARG A 41 15.81 5.97 6.85
C ARG A 41 16.77 7.01 6.29
N LEU A 42 16.51 7.56 5.11
CA LEU A 42 17.33 8.64 4.53
C LEU A 42 17.33 9.90 5.39
N ILE A 43 16.20 10.24 6.01
CA ILE A 43 16.09 11.36 6.97
C ILE A 43 16.99 11.10 8.18
N GLN A 44 16.94 9.89 8.77
CA GLN A 44 17.76 9.50 9.92
C GLN A 44 19.26 9.50 9.58
N GLU A 45 19.63 9.03 8.39
CA GLU A 45 21.01 9.06 7.89
C GLU A 45 21.47 10.47 7.44
N LYS A 46 20.61 11.50 7.56
CA LYS A 46 20.84 12.88 7.08
C LYS A 46 21.13 12.99 5.57
N LYS A 47 20.69 12.01 4.78
CA LYS A 47 20.87 11.93 3.31
C LYS A 47 19.62 12.34 2.52
N SER A 48 18.49 12.53 3.19
CA SER A 48 17.24 12.94 2.54
C SER A 48 17.38 14.32 1.87
N LYS A 49 16.89 14.42 0.64
CA LYS A 49 16.83 15.68 -0.13
C LYS A 49 15.56 16.49 0.14
N LEU A 50 14.65 15.96 0.96
CA LEU A 50 13.40 16.65 1.29
C LEU A 50 13.64 17.90 2.14
N SER A 51 12.77 18.88 1.96
CA SER A 51 12.69 20.06 2.83
C SER A 51 12.25 19.68 4.24
N ARG A 52 12.50 20.55 5.23
CA ARG A 52 12.10 20.31 6.62
C ARG A 52 10.62 19.95 6.77
N ARG A 53 9.74 20.70 6.10
CA ARG A 53 8.29 20.48 6.15
C ARG A 53 7.88 19.11 5.59
N GLU A 54 8.50 18.69 4.49
CA GLU A 54 8.25 17.38 3.89
C GLU A 54 8.73 16.24 4.79
N ARG A 55 9.90 16.41 5.44
CA ARG A 55 10.40 15.44 6.42
C ARG A 55 9.44 15.27 7.60
N GLU A 56 8.89 16.37 8.11
CA GLU A 56 7.89 16.35 9.17
C GLU A 56 6.62 15.58 8.76
N ILE A 57 6.17 15.76 7.50
CA ILE A 57 5.05 15.00 6.94
C ILE A 57 5.36 13.50 6.90
N VAL A 58 6.53 13.10 6.39
CA VAL A 58 6.93 11.67 6.34
C VAL A 58 6.95 11.05 7.73
N VAL A 59 7.55 11.73 8.71
CA VAL A 59 7.59 11.26 10.10
C VAL A 59 6.18 11.13 10.68
N MET A 60 5.31 12.11 10.45
CA MET A 60 3.94 12.10 10.93
C MET A 60 3.13 10.94 10.31
N GLN A 61 3.28 10.71 9.00
CA GLN A 61 2.60 9.62 8.29
C GLN A 61 3.04 8.25 8.82
N ILE A 62 4.33 8.05 9.06
CA ILE A 62 4.82 6.78 9.62
C ILE A 62 4.32 6.57 11.04
N LYS A 63 4.34 7.60 11.89
CA LYS A 63 3.74 7.53 13.24
C LYS A 63 2.26 7.14 13.18
N TYR A 64 1.50 7.71 12.24
CA TYR A 64 0.11 7.35 12.02
C TYR A 64 -0.05 5.89 11.54
N LEU A 65 0.79 5.40 10.65
CA LEU A 65 0.74 4.01 10.19
C LEU A 65 1.10 3.02 11.30
N ILE A 66 2.06 3.35 12.17
CA ILE A 66 2.40 2.57 13.36
C ILE A 66 1.21 2.54 14.33
N SER A 67 0.58 3.70 14.62
CA SER A 67 -0.56 3.76 15.55
C SER A 67 -1.78 2.98 15.07
N LYS A 68 -1.93 2.81 13.75
CA LYS A 68 -2.96 1.97 13.13
C LYS A 68 -2.57 0.49 13.04
N GLY A 69 -1.38 0.10 13.48
CA GLY A 69 -0.88 -1.27 13.40
C GLY A 69 -0.51 -1.73 12.00
N HIS A 70 -0.36 -0.82 11.04
CA HIS A 70 0.06 -1.15 9.67
C HIS A 70 1.56 -1.43 9.58
N ILE A 71 2.36 -0.86 10.49
CA ILE A 71 3.79 -1.08 10.60
C ILE A 71 4.08 -1.56 12.03
N VAL A 72 4.70 -2.73 12.14
CA VAL A 72 5.17 -3.26 13.42
C VAL A 72 6.61 -2.82 13.61
N VAL A 73 6.89 -2.15 14.73
CA VAL A 73 8.25 -1.78 15.13
C VAL A 73 8.73 -2.83 16.12
N ASN A 74 9.72 -3.63 15.73
CA ASN A 74 10.39 -4.51 16.67
C ASN A 74 11.23 -3.66 17.63
N LYS A 75 11.11 -3.93 18.94
CA LYS A 75 11.91 -3.30 19.99
C LYS A 75 13.32 -3.87 20.02
#